data_AF-A0A7Z8VL69-F1
#
_entry.id   AF-A0A7Z8VL69-F1
#
_cell.length_a   1.000
_cell.length_b   1.000
_cell.length_c   1.000
_cell.angle_alpha   90.00
_cell.angle_beta   90.00
_cell.angle_gamma   90.00
#
_symmetry.space_group_name_H-M   'P 1'
#
loop_
_entity.id
_entity.type
_entity.pdbx_description
1 polymer ?
#
loop_
_entity_poly.entity_id
_entity_poly.type
_entity_poly.pdbx_seq_one_letter_code
_entity_poly.pdbx_strand_id
1 'polypeptide(L)' 'MKILYWECNGFWLYYRRLDKGKFKWPAELNEQTVSLSLRELHWLLDGLSYLQTEAHTVVSGLKNN' A
#
# COMPACT_ATOMS: atom_id res chain seq x y z
N MET A 1 -6.84 -10.41 -2.18
CA MET A 1 -5.37 -10.40 -2.21
C MET A 1 -4.86 -11.76 -1.75
N LYS A 2 -3.89 -12.33 -2.47
CA LYS A 2 -3.11 -13.50 -2.03
C LYS A 2 -1.66 -13.05 -1.94
N ILE A 3 -0.99 -13.30 -0.82
CA ILE A 3 0.43 -13.00 -0.64
C ILE A 3 1.14 -14.29 -0.25
N LEU A 4 2.20 -14.60 -1.00
CA LEU A 4 3.07 -15.71 -0.70
C LEU A 4 4.30 -15.17 0.02
N TYR A 5 4.51 -15.57 1.26
CA TYR A 5 5.64 -15.15 2.09
C TYR A 5 6.52 -16.36 2.40
N TRP A 6 7.81 -16.27 2.13
CA TRP A 6 8.76 -17.33 2.43
C TRP A 6 9.40 -17.10 3.80
N GLU A 7 9.36 -18.10 4.67
CA GLU A 7 10.02 -18.07 5.97
C GLU A 7 10.64 -19.43 6.29
N CYS A 8 11.88 -19.41 6.77
CA CYS A 8 12.71 -20.59 7.05
C CYS A 8 12.78 -21.56 5.86
N ASN A 9 11.89 -22.55 5.83
CA ASN A 9 11.85 -23.63 4.84
C ASN A 9 10.45 -23.81 4.23
N GLY A 10 9.57 -22.81 4.35
CA GLY A 10 8.18 -22.93 3.93
C GLY A 10 7.56 -21.62 3.45
N PHE A 11 6.41 -21.77 2.80
CA PHE A 11 5.59 -20.64 2.37
C PHE A 11 4.39 -20.46 3.28
N TRP A 12 4.20 -19.23 3.74
CA TRP A 12 2.95 -18.74 4.27
C TRP A 12 2.10 -18.19 3.12
N LEU A 13 0.84 -18.59 3.07
CA LEU A 13 -0.15 -18.00 2.16
C LEU A 13 -1.11 -17.12 2.96
N TYR A 14 -0.96 -15.81 2.82
CA TYR A 14 -1.93 -14.87 3.36
C TYR A 14 -3.05 -14.64 2.36
N TYR A 15 -4.29 -14.82 2.83
CA TYR A 15 -5.49 -14.54 2.05
C TYR A 15 -6.30 -13.44 2.72
N ARG A 16 -6.50 -12.32 2.01
CA ARG A 16 -7.32 -11.20 2.50
C ARG A 16 -8.35 -10.80 1.45
N ARG A 17 -9.58 -10.55 1.90
CA ARG A 17 -10.67 -10.01 1.08
C ARG A 17 -11.19 -8.75 1.76
N LEU A 18 -11.60 -7.77 0.96
CA LEU A 18 -12.37 -6.63 1.46
C LEU A 18 -13.84 -7.01 1.46
N ASP A 19 -14.59 -6.65 2.50
CA ASP A 19 -16.03 -6.91 2.57
C ASP A 19 -16.79 -6.09 1.52
N LYS A 20 -16.29 -4.89 1.22
CA LYS A 20 -16.79 -4.01 0.17
C LYS A 20 -15.64 -3.47 -0.66
N GLY A 21 -15.80 -3.45 -1.98
CA GLY A 21 -14.82 -2.89 -2.91
C GLY A 21 -13.75 -3.88 -3.37
N LYS A 22 -12.69 -3.34 -3.98
CA LYS A 22 -11.57 -4.08 -4.55
C LYS A 22 -10.26 -3.41 -4.16
N PHE A 23 -9.18 -4.18 -4.13
CA PHE A 23 -7.84 -3.68 -3.90
C PHE A 23 -7.41 -2.79 -5.09
N LYS A 24 -6.88 -1.60 -4.81
CA LYS A 24 -6.31 -0.70 -5.81
C LYS A 24 -4.87 -1.09 -6.10
N TRP A 25 -4.69 -2.16 -6.88
CA TRP A 25 -3.35 -2.62 -7.24
C TRP A 25 -2.65 -1.60 -8.16
N PRO A 26 -1.34 -1.34 -7.98
CA PRO A 26 -0.52 -0.62 -8.94
C PRO A 26 -0.50 -1.35 -10.30
N ALA A 27 -1.47 -1.06 -11.17
CA ALA A 27 -1.54 -1.67 -12.50
C ALA A 27 -1.12 -0.71 -13.62
N GLU A 28 -0.88 0.57 -13.30
CA GLU A 28 -0.58 1.61 -14.30
C GLU A 28 0.91 1.69 -14.67
N LEU A 29 1.78 1.05 -13.89
CA LEU A 29 3.16 0.84 -14.31
C LEU A 29 3.18 -0.35 -15.25
N ASN A 30 3.74 -0.18 -16.45
CA ASN A 30 4.02 -1.25 -17.43
C ASN A 30 5.01 -2.32 -16.90
N GLU A 31 5.20 -2.36 -15.59
CA GLU A 31 6.13 -3.19 -14.85
C GLU A 31 5.37 -4.36 -14.22
N GLN A 32 5.92 -5.55 -14.37
CA GLN A 32 5.33 -6.79 -13.85
C GLN A 32 5.50 -6.93 -12.32
N THR A 33 6.31 -6.06 -11.70
CA THR A 33 6.67 -6.11 -10.27
C THR A 33 6.77 -4.71 -9.70
N VAL A 34 6.27 -4.50 -8.47
CA VAL A 34 6.35 -3.21 -7.77
C VAL A 34 6.98 -3.41 -6.40
N SER A 35 7.96 -2.56 -6.09
CA SER A 35 8.57 -2.50 -4.76
C SER A 35 7.72 -1.60 -3.86
N LEU A 36 7.32 -2.12 -2.70
CA LEU A 36 6.50 -1.40 -1.72
C LEU A 36 7.16 -1.48 -0.35
N SER A 37 7.09 -0.38 0.40
CA SER A 37 7.35 -0.38 1.83
C SER A 37 6.25 -1.12 2.58
N LEU A 38 6.55 -1.53 3.83
CA LEU A 38 5.56 -2.18 4.70
C LEU A 38 4.32 -1.31 4.93
N ARG A 39 4.50 0.03 4.99
CA ARG A 39 3.40 0.98 5.15
C ARG A 39 2.49 1.01 3.94
N GLU A 40 3.06 1.09 2.74
CA GLU A 40 2.29 1.09 1.48
C GLU A 40 1.56 -0.24 1.28
N LEU A 41 2.19 -1.36 1.67
CA LEU A 41 1.52 -2.66 1.69
C LEU A 41 0.31 -2.66 2.62
N HIS A 42 0.41 -2.10 3.83
CA HIS A 42 -0.74 -1.99 4.74
C HIS A 42 -1.87 -1.15 4.15
N TRP A 43 -1.56 0.00 3.54
CA TRP A 43 -2.57 0.80 2.85
C TRP A 43 -3.28 0.03 1.74
N LEU A 44 -2.52 -0.70 0.92
CA LEU A 44 -3.08 -1.60 -0.07
C LEU A 44 -4.03 -2.62 0.56
N LEU A 45 -3.62 -3.27 1.65
CA LEU A 45 -4.44 -4.27 2.35
C LEU A 45 -5.71 -3.68 2.98
N ASP A 46 -5.70 -2.39 3.29
CA ASP A 46 -6.88 -1.64 3.76
C ASP A 46 -7.75 -1.10 2.61
N GLY A 47 -7.34 -1.31 1.35
CA GLY A 47 -8.05 -0.85 0.16
C GLY A 47 -7.75 0.59 -0.26
N LEU A 48 -6.78 1.22 0.39
CA LEU A 48 -6.27 2.54 0.03
C LEU A 48 -5.30 2.44 -1.16
N SER A 49 -5.07 3.59 -1.81
CA SER A 49 -4.02 3.69 -2.83
C SER A 49 -2.64 3.65 -2.17
N TYR A 50 -1.69 2.97 -2.78
CA TYR A 50 -0.28 3.01 -2.36
C TYR A 50 0.40 4.33 -2.75
N LEU A 51 -0.13 5.03 -3.76
CA LEU A 51 0.32 6.37 -4.13
C LEU A 51 -0.12 7.35 -3.06
N GLN A 52 0.83 7.85 -2.28
CA GLN A 52 0.63 8.99 -1.41
C GLN A 52 0.54 10.25 -2.28
N THR A 53 -0.62 10.49 -2.88
CA THR A 53 -0.93 11.78 -3.48
C THR A 53 -1.02 12.79 -2.35
N GLU A 54 0.07 13.52 -2.14
CA GLU A 54 0.16 14.74 -1.34
C GLU A 54 0.08 14.52 0.18
N ALA A 55 1.22 14.21 0.79
CA ALA A 55 1.45 14.62 2.16
C ALA A 55 1.19 16.14 2.25
N HIS A 56 0.37 16.57 3.21
CA HIS A 56 0.09 17.99 3.44
C HIS A 56 1.38 18.79 3.39
N THR A 57 1.45 19.72 2.43
CA THR A 57 2.56 20.68 2.35
C THR A 57 2.68 21.40 3.69
N VAL A 58 3.93 21.62 4.11
CA VAL A 58 4.25 22.34 5.34
C VAL A 58 3.42 23.63 5.36
N VAL A 59 2.65 23.84 6.43
CA VAL A 59 1.88 25.07 6.63
C VAL A 59 2.85 26.23 6.81
N SER A 60 3.24 26.88 5.71
CA SER A 60 4.05 28.09 5.69
C SER A 60 3.18 29.31 6.03
N GLY A 61 2.69 29.38 7.27
CA GLY A 61 1.74 30.44 7.63
C GLY A 61 1.60 30.80 9.11
N LEU A 62 2.27 30.13 10.05
CA LEU A 62 2.22 30.54 11.45
C LEU A 62 3.17 31.73 11.69
N LYS A 63 2.70 32.94 11.34
CA LYS A 63 3.19 34.17 11.99
C LYS A 63 2.57 34.22 13.37
N ASN A 64 3.38 33.95 14.39
CA ASN A 64 3.00 34.22 15.77
C ASN A 64 2.88 35.74 15.93
N ASN A 65 1.70 36.18 16.38
CA ASN A 65 1.44 37.55 16.81
C ASN A 65 2.22 37.88 18.08
#